data_AF-A0A4R3FAC4-F1
#
_entry.id   AF-A0A4R3FAC4-F1
#
_cell.length_a   1.000
_cell.length_b   1.000
_cell.length_c   1.000
_cell.angle_alpha   90.00
_cell.angle_beta   90.00
_cell.angle_gamma   90.00
#
_symmetry.space_group_name_H-M   'P 1'
#
loop_
_entity.id
_entity.type
_entity.pdbx_description
1 polymer ?
#
loop_
_entity_poly.entity_id
_entity_poly.type
_entity_poly.pdbx_seq_one_letter_code
_entity_poly.pdbx_strand_id
1 'polypeptide(L)'
;MVNEVAERFGLRANRLSTWRTMARQGKLVLPAPEDAIEFAAVVVDPPVVEPPVKKASRPEIIIGSVTIRLEEGASAARIAAVARACAVPE
;
A
#
# COMPACT_ATOMS: atom_id res chain seq x y z
N MET A 1 -3.90 -10.93 12.32
CA MET A 1 -4.86 -11.46 13.34
C MET A 1 -4.15 -11.63 14.70
N VAL A 2 -4.82 -11.69 15.87
CA VAL A 2 -4.12 -11.78 17.19
C VAL A 2 -3.18 -12.98 17.29
N ASN A 3 -3.54 -14.11 16.67
CA ASN A 3 -2.72 -15.33 16.65
C ASN A 3 -1.41 -15.15 15.85
N GLU A 4 -1.49 -14.53 14.68
CA GLU A 4 -0.34 -14.25 13.81
C GLU A 4 0.69 -13.34 14.50
N VAL A 5 0.22 -12.33 15.24
CA VAL A 5 1.11 -11.47 16.04
C VAL A 5 1.71 -12.25 17.21
N ALA A 6 0.93 -13.14 17.85
CA ALA A 6 1.43 -13.97 18.93
C ALA A 6 2.56 -14.90 18.44
N GLU A 7 2.34 -15.57 17.32
CA GLU A 7 3.31 -16.47 16.69
C GLU A 7 4.60 -15.76 16.31
N ARG A 8 4.49 -14.60 15.64
CA ARG A 8 5.64 -13.79 15.23
C ARG A 8 6.57 -13.40 16.37
N PHE A 9 6.02 -13.18 17.57
CA PHE A 9 6.77 -12.72 18.74
C PHE A 9 6.93 -13.81 19.83
N GLY A 10 6.60 -15.07 19.54
CA GLY A 10 6.71 -16.18 20.51
C GLY A 10 5.81 -16.00 21.75
N LEU A 11 4.70 -15.27 21.62
CA LEU A 11 3.75 -14.98 22.68
C LEU A 11 2.54 -15.91 22.58
N ARG A 12 1.91 -16.21 23.72
CA ARG A 12 0.59 -16.85 23.71
C ARG A 12 -0.48 -15.83 23.33
N ALA A 13 -1.41 -16.21 22.45
CA ALA A 13 -2.49 -15.33 21.99
C ALA A 13 -3.36 -14.78 23.14
N ASN A 14 -3.58 -15.57 24.20
CA ASN A 14 -4.31 -15.13 25.39
C ASN A 14 -3.62 -13.93 26.08
N ARG A 15 -2.29 -13.88 26.08
CA ARG A 15 -1.50 -12.80 26.68
C ARG A 15 -1.69 -11.48 25.92
N LEU A 16 -1.67 -11.53 24.58
CA LEU A 16 -1.98 -10.38 23.74
C LEU A 16 -3.41 -9.88 23.94
N SER A 17 -4.39 -10.79 24.07
CA SER A 17 -5.78 -10.40 24.33
C SER A 17 -5.94 -9.69 25.68
N THR A 18 -5.28 -10.20 26.74
CA THR A 18 -5.29 -9.59 28.07
C THR A 18 -4.63 -8.22 28.05
N TRP A 19 -3.46 -8.07 27.42
CA TRP A 19 -2.76 -6.79 27.29
C TRP A 19 -3.56 -5.76 26.50
N ARG A 20 -4.22 -6.18 25.41
CA ARG A 20 -5.09 -5.29 24.63
C ARG A 20 -6.25 -4.77 25.48
N THR A 21 -6.86 -5.62 26.30
CA THR A 21 -7.91 -5.22 27.24
C THR A 21 -7.37 -4.26 28.29
N MET A 22 -6.21 -4.55 28.88
CA MET A 22 -5.57 -3.68 29.87
C MET A 22 -5.19 -2.31 29.29
N ALA A 23 -4.67 -2.26 28.06
CA ALA A 23 -4.34 -1.02 27.36
C ALA A 23 -5.60 -0.16 27.12
N ARG A 24 -6.68 -0.78 26.64
CA ARG A 24 -7.97 -0.09 26.44
C ARG A 24 -8.55 0.47 27.75
N GLN A 25 -8.29 -0.19 28.88
CA GLN A 25 -8.73 0.25 30.20
C GLN A 25 -7.73 1.22 30.87
N GLY A 26 -6.62 1.57 30.21
CA GLY A 26 -5.57 2.40 30.81
C GLY A 26 -4.82 1.73 31.97
N LYS A 27 -4.95 0.41 32.12
CA LYS A 27 -4.30 -0.38 33.19
C LYS A 27 -2.96 -0.96 32.77
N LEU A 28 -2.63 -0.91 31.48
CA LEU A 28 -1.32 -1.31 30.99
C LEU A 28 -0.36 -0.14 31.19
N VAL A 29 0.26 -0.09 32.37
CA VAL A 29 1.26 0.92 32.72
C VAL A 29 2.62 0.39 32.28
N LEU A 30 3.34 1.16 31.46
CA LEU A 30 4.76 0.93 31.25
C LEU A 30 5.51 1.50 32.46
N PRO A 31 6.47 0.78 33.04
CA PRO A 31 7.32 1.35 34.09
C PRO A 31 7.97 2.63 33.56
N ALA A 32 8.11 3.62 34.44
CA ALA A 32 8.85 4.82 34.10
C ALA A 32 10.28 4.41 33.69
N PRO A 33 10.79 4.91 32.55
CA PRO A 33 12.18 4.74 32.17
C PRO A 33 13.09 5.26 33.28
N GLU A 34 14.24 4.60 33.47
CA GLU A 34 15.22 5.01 34.48
C GLU A 34 15.93 6.31 34.07
N ASP A 35 16.04 6.55 32.76
CA ASP A 35 16.66 7.74 32.17
C ASP A 35 15.62 8.80 31.79
N ALA A 36 16.08 10.06 31.69
CA ALA A 36 15.25 11.17 31.22
C ALA A 36 14.69 10.88 29.81
N ILE A 37 13.37 10.88 29.68
CA ILE A 37 12.70 10.68 28.38
C ILE A 37 12.77 12.00 27.61
N GLU A 38 13.69 12.12 26.67
CA GLU A 38 13.64 13.15 25.64
C GLU A 38 12.79 12.64 24.47
N PHE A 39 11.64 13.27 24.24
CA PHE A 39 10.86 13.06 23.03
C PHE A 39 11.48 13.87 21.89
N ALA A 40 11.76 13.21 20.76
CA ALA A 40 12.17 13.91 19.56
C ALA A 40 11.07 14.90 19.11
N ALA A 41 11.49 16.09 18.67
CA ALA A 41 10.56 17.06 18.11
C ALA A 41 9.92 16.52 16.82
N VAL A 42 8.61 16.73 16.66
CA VAL A 42 7.89 16.35 15.44
C VAL A 42 8.36 17.24 14.30
N VAL A 43 9.11 16.68 13.37
CA VAL A 43 9.45 17.34 12.10
C VAL A 43 8.35 17.00 11.10
N VAL A 44 7.54 18.00 10.73
CA VAL A 44 6.58 17.86 9.63
C VAL A 44 7.34 18.13 8.33
N ASP A 45 7.59 17.08 7.57
CA ASP A 45 8.16 17.22 6.22
C ASP A 45 7.16 18.01 5.35
N PRO A 46 7.60 18.99 4.55
CA PRO A 46 6.71 19.65 3.60
C PRO A 46 6.04 18.58 2.72
N PRO A 47 4.78 18.80 2.29
CA PRO A 47 4.08 17.84 1.47
C PRO A 47 4.93 17.54 0.23
N VAL A 48 5.18 16.25 0.00
CA VAL A 48 5.86 15.79 -1.21
C VAL A 48 5.03 16.27 -2.40
N VAL A 49 5.59 17.22 -3.15
CA VAL A 49 5.02 17.62 -4.44
C VAL A 49 5.24 16.44 -5.36
N GLU A 50 4.22 15.59 -5.52
CA GLU A 50 4.27 14.52 -6.50
C GLU A 50 4.53 15.15 -7.87
N PRO A 51 5.56 14.69 -8.60
CA PRO A 51 5.83 15.21 -9.93
C PRO A 51 4.57 15.01 -10.77
N PRO A 52 4.20 16.01 -11.62
CA PRO A 52 3.01 15.91 -12.43
C PRO A 52 3.05 14.58 -13.19
N VAL A 53 2.01 13.76 -13.00
CA VAL A 53 1.87 12.50 -13.72
C VAL A 53 2.00 12.83 -15.20
N LYS A 54 3.12 12.45 -15.81
CA LYS A 54 3.32 12.60 -17.24
C LYS A 54 2.15 11.88 -17.89
N LYS A 55 1.24 12.62 -18.53
CA LYS A 55 0.14 12.04 -19.30
C LYS A 55 0.76 10.98 -20.20
N ALA A 56 0.29 9.74 -20.09
CA ALA A 56 0.80 8.65 -20.91
C ALA A 56 0.67 9.08 -22.38
N SER A 57 1.80 9.36 -23.03
CA SER A 57 1.82 9.86 -24.41
C SER A 57 1.43 8.78 -25.42
N ARG A 58 1.35 7.53 -24.95
CA ARG A 58 1.16 6.33 -25.75
C ARG A 58 -0.10 5.60 -25.30
N PRO A 59 -1.03 5.28 -26.22
CA PRO A 59 -2.18 4.45 -25.91
C PRO A 59 -1.74 3.05 -25.45
N GLU A 60 -2.48 2.48 -24.49
CA GLU A 60 -2.25 1.13 -23.97
C GLU A 60 -3.55 0.31 -24.05
N ILE A 61 -3.44 -0.96 -24.45
CA ILE A 61 -4.54 -1.93 -24.46
C ILE A 61 -4.20 -3.01 -23.44
N ILE A 62 -5.07 -3.23 -22.45
CA ILE A 62 -4.88 -4.21 -21.38
C ILE A 62 -5.86 -5.37 -21.58
N ILE A 63 -5.35 -6.59 -21.70
CA ILE A 63 -6.11 -7.83 -21.88
C ILE A 63 -5.66 -8.82 -20.81
N GLY A 64 -6.45 -8.94 -19.73
CA GLY A 64 -6.05 -9.73 -18.56
C GLY A 64 -4.74 -9.23 -17.98
N SER A 65 -3.70 -10.07 -18.01
CA SER A 65 -2.35 -9.74 -17.54
C SER A 65 -1.42 -9.16 -18.62
N VAL A 66 -1.89 -9.01 -19.85
CA VAL A 66 -1.08 -8.54 -20.98
C VAL A 66 -1.36 -7.06 -21.24
N THR A 67 -0.30 -6.25 -21.31
CA THR A 67 -0.37 -4.85 -21.71
C THR A 67 0.33 -4.63 -23.03
N ILE A 68 -0.40 -4.12 -24.03
CA ILE A 68 0.11 -3.76 -25.35
C ILE A 68 0.23 -2.23 -25.40
N ARG A 69 1.45 -1.72 -25.54
CA ARG A 69 1.72 -0.28 -25.70
C ARG A 69 1.84 0.06 -27.18
N LEU A 70 1.05 1.02 -27.65
CA LEU A 70 1.13 1.53 -29.03
C LEU A 70 2.11 2.70 -29.14
N GLU A 71 2.46 3.08 -30.37
CA GLU A 71 3.27 4.26 -30.61
C GLU A 71 2.57 5.57 -30.22
N GLU A 72 3.36 6.61 -29.99
CA GLU A 72 2.85 7.94 -29.66
C GLU A 72 2.10 8.53 -30.85
N GLY A 73 0.89 9.04 -30.61
CA GLY A 73 0.02 9.55 -31.68
C GLY A 73 -0.64 8.48 -32.55
N ALA A 74 -0.70 7.20 -32.10
CA ALA A 74 -1.41 6.15 -32.83
C ALA A 74 -2.84 6.57 -33.21
N SER A 75 -3.20 6.37 -34.47
CA SER A 75 -4.52 6.77 -34.98
C SER A 75 -5.62 5.89 -34.39
N ALA A 76 -6.84 6.44 -34.29
CA ALA A 76 -8.01 5.69 -33.81
C ALA A 76 -8.25 4.41 -34.62
N ALA A 77 -8.03 4.45 -35.94
CA ALA A 77 -8.14 3.28 -36.80
C ALA A 77 -7.16 2.17 -36.42
N ARG A 78 -5.90 2.52 -36.10
CA ARG A 78 -4.88 1.57 -35.67
C ARG A 78 -5.18 0.99 -34.30
N ILE A 79 -5.56 1.83 -33.33
CA ILE A 79 -5.97 1.38 -31.99
C ILE A 79 -7.12 0.36 -32.13
N ALA A 80 -8.15 0.68 -32.93
CA ALA A 80 -9.29 -0.20 -33.14
C ALA A 80 -8.91 -1.51 -33.86
N ALA A 81 -7.96 -1.48 -34.79
CA ALA A 81 -7.47 -2.68 -35.47
C ALA A 81 -6.76 -3.63 -34.49
N VAL A 82 -5.87 -3.10 -33.64
CA VAL A 82 -5.16 -3.89 -32.63
C VAL A 82 -6.15 -4.45 -31.59
N ALA A 83 -7.10 -3.64 -31.12
CA ALA A 83 -8.12 -4.08 -30.17
C ALA A 83 -8.96 -5.24 -30.73
N ARG A 84 -9.40 -5.15 -31.99
CA ARG A 84 -10.15 -6.23 -32.65
C ARG A 84 -9.32 -7.50 -32.83
N ALA A 85 -8.04 -7.37 -33.19
CA ALA A 85 -7.15 -8.53 -33.32
C ALA A 85 -6.92 -9.26 -31.99
N CYS A 86 -7.08 -8.56 -30.86
CA CYS A 86 -6.96 -9.13 -29.53
C CYS A 86 -8.25 -9.74 -28.99
N ALA A 87 -9.39 -9.51 -29.66
CA ALA A 87 -10.64 -10.14 -29.28
C ALA A 87 -10.59 -11.63 -29.68
N VAL A 88 -10.86 -12.52 -28.73
CA VAL A 88 -11.03 -13.95 -29.01
C VAL A 88 -12.31 -14.11 -29.84
N PRO A 89 -12.29 -14.81 -30.99
CA PRO A 89 -13.54 -15.14 -31.68
C PRO A 89 -14.37 -16.08 -30.79
N GLU A 90 -15.65 -15.76 -30.59
CA GLU A 90 -16.62 -16.67 -29.93
C GLU A 90 -16.76 -18.01 -30.68
#